data_AF-A0A3B8W8W1-F1
#
_entry.id   AF-A0A3B8W8W1-F1
#
_cell.length_a   1.000
_cell.length_b   1.000
_cell.length_c   1.000
_cell.angle_alpha   90.00
_cell.angle_beta   90.00
_cell.angle_gamma   90.00
#
_symmetry.space_group_name_H-M   'P 1'
#
loop_
_entity.id
_entity.type
_entity.pdbx_description
1 polymer ?
#
loop_
_entity_poly.entity_id
_entity_poly.type
_entity_poly.pdbx_seq_one_letter_code
_entity_poly.pdbx_strand_id
1 'polypeptide(L)'
;RGRPQQCDYRFRFKECPHCGAENDIAARNCGHCHQAIIDPDDQLRDALKLKDAMVIRCAGVSLAVEGQKLRITYHGEDGEELRESFDFSKPAQRAVFNKLFGRRFANGQAPKVFARANEVLEMQVLLPAPDFVIARKQKHYWQVQERVFDYQGQYRKAY
;
A
#
# COMPACT_ATOMS: atom_id res chain seq x y z
N ARG A 1 15.08 22.54 35.51
CA ARG A 1 14.39 21.25 35.72
C ARG A 1 14.17 20.62 34.34
N GLY A 2 14.95 19.60 33.98
CA GLY A 2 14.74 18.88 32.71
C GLY A 2 13.55 17.93 32.86
N ARG A 3 12.60 17.97 31.93
CA ARG A 3 11.57 16.92 31.86
C ARG A 3 12.25 15.64 31.40
N PRO A 4 12.02 14.49 32.06
CA PRO A 4 12.53 13.22 31.54
C PRO A 4 11.96 13.00 30.14
N GLN A 5 12.83 12.89 29.15
CA GLN A 5 12.46 12.57 27.78
C GLN A 5 12.51 11.06 27.63
N GLN A 6 11.40 10.47 27.22
CA GLN A 6 11.35 9.05 26.92
C GLN A 6 12.23 8.77 25.69
N CYS A 7 13.07 7.74 25.77
CA CYS A 7 13.83 7.29 24.61
C CYS A 7 12.85 6.76 23.55
N ASP A 8 12.91 7.32 22.34
CA ASP A 8 12.03 6.94 21.23
C ASP A 8 12.53 5.71 20.45
N TYR A 9 13.71 5.20 20.79
CA TYR A 9 14.31 4.03 20.15
C TYR A 9 13.52 2.74 20.45
N ARG A 10 13.10 2.02 19.40
CA ARG A 10 12.32 0.80 19.48
C ARG A 10 13.07 -0.38 18.86
N PHE A 11 13.33 -1.43 19.66
CA PHE A 11 13.94 -2.68 19.17
C PHE A 11 13.02 -3.50 18.27
N ARG A 12 11.70 -3.41 18.48
CA ARG A 12 10.66 -3.97 17.61
C ARG A 12 9.57 -2.92 17.48
N PHE A 13 9.13 -2.65 16.26
CA PHE A 13 8.08 -1.68 15.97
C PHE A 13 7.20 -2.21 14.85
N LYS A 14 6.00 -1.65 14.74
CA LYS A 14 5.18 -1.74 13.53
C LYS A 14 5.05 -0.37 12.89
N GLU A 15 5.24 -0.32 11.58
CA GLU A 15 5.11 0.91 10.82
C GLU A 15 3.62 1.26 10.65
N CYS A 16 3.26 2.52 10.86
CA CYS A 16 1.92 2.97 10.54
C CYS A 16 1.70 2.93 9.01
N PRO A 17 0.69 2.20 8.50
CA PRO A 17 0.41 2.14 7.07
C PRO A 17 0.07 3.53 6.50
N HIS A 18 -0.49 4.41 7.34
CA HIS A 18 -0.93 5.74 6.97
C HIS A 18 0.12 6.85 7.08
N CYS A 19 1.18 6.73 7.87
CA CYS A 19 2.16 7.83 7.96
C CYS A 19 3.61 7.40 7.99
N GLY A 20 3.88 6.09 8.09
CA GLY A 20 5.23 5.58 8.18
C GLY A 20 5.88 5.72 9.55
N ALA A 21 5.19 6.31 10.54
CA ALA A 21 5.74 6.41 11.88
C ALA A 21 5.93 5.02 12.49
N GLU A 22 7.02 4.83 13.22
CA GLU A 22 7.26 3.65 14.03
C GLU A 22 6.37 3.69 15.26
N ASN A 23 5.63 2.62 15.47
CA ASN A 23 4.76 2.49 16.64
C ASN A 23 5.14 1.26 17.44
N ASP A 24 4.80 1.29 18.72
CA ASP A 24 4.88 0.11 19.57
C ASP A 24 4.12 -1.06 18.92
N ILE A 25 4.66 -2.27 19.02
CA ILE A 25 4.05 -3.48 18.42
C ILE A 25 2.60 -3.69 18.89
N ALA A 26 2.27 -3.28 20.12
CA ALA A 26 0.93 -3.36 20.70
C ALA A 26 0.05 -2.13 20.40
N ALA A 27 0.57 -1.08 19.76
CA ALA A 27 -0.16 0.15 19.50
C ALA A 27 -1.36 -0.10 18.57
N ARG A 28 -2.59 0.17 19.04
CA ARG A 28 -3.78 0.05 18.20
C ARG A 28 -3.99 1.27 17.31
N ASN A 29 -3.50 2.43 17.73
CA ASN A 29 -3.54 3.67 16.99
C ASN A 29 -2.13 4.22 16.85
N CYS A 30 -1.87 4.93 15.76
CA CYS A 30 -0.59 5.56 15.54
C CYS A 30 -0.40 6.74 16.49
N GLY A 31 0.73 6.79 17.20
CA GLY A 31 1.05 7.92 18.09
C GLY A 31 1.30 9.24 17.34
N HIS A 32 1.52 9.19 16.02
CA HIS A 32 1.76 10.37 15.20
C HIS A 32 0.49 10.88 14.50
N CYS A 33 -0.16 10.04 13.69
CA CYS A 33 -1.34 10.45 12.92
C CYS A 33 -2.68 10.03 13.55
N HIS A 34 -2.67 9.34 14.69
CA HIS A 34 -3.85 8.87 15.44
C HIS A 34 -4.79 7.91 14.69
N GLN A 35 -4.42 7.50 13.48
CA GLN A 35 -5.15 6.49 12.71
C GLN A 35 -4.95 5.10 13.28
N ALA A 36 -5.96 4.24 13.13
CA ALA A 36 -5.87 2.85 13.54
C ALA A 36 -4.74 2.13 12.79
N ILE A 37 -3.94 1.35 13.51
CA ILE A 37 -2.96 0.44 12.94
C ILE A 37 -3.61 -0.93 12.91
N ILE A 38 -4.33 -1.19 11.83
CA ILE A 38 -5.05 -2.45 11.61
C ILE A 38 -4.06 -3.48 11.07
N ASP A 39 -4.01 -4.65 11.71
CA ASP A 39 -3.20 -5.77 11.25
C ASP A 39 -3.65 -6.25 9.87
N PRO A 40 -2.74 -6.59 8.94
CA PRO A 40 -3.09 -7.14 7.63
C PRO A 40 -4.07 -8.33 7.70
N ASP A 41 -3.95 -9.22 8.69
CA ASP A 41 -4.86 -10.36 8.87
C ASP A 41 -6.28 -9.90 9.18
N ASP A 42 -6.40 -8.90 10.05
CA ASP A 42 -7.68 -8.30 10.41
C ASP A 42 -8.30 -7.60 9.19
N GLN A 43 -7.50 -6.86 8.41
CA GLN A 43 -7.96 -6.21 7.18
C GLN A 43 -8.48 -7.21 6.16
N LEU A 44 -7.74 -8.30 5.92
CA LEU A 44 -8.13 -9.35 4.98
C LEU A 44 -9.39 -10.06 5.47
N ARG A 45 -9.43 -10.46 6.74
CA ARG A 45 -10.59 -11.12 7.34
C ARG A 45 -11.84 -10.25 7.26
N ASP A 46 -11.72 -8.96 7.53
CA ASP A 46 -12.86 -8.05 7.49
C ASP A 46 -13.30 -7.75 6.04
N ALA A 47 -12.36 -7.65 5.09
CA ALA A 47 -12.69 -7.57 3.68
C ALA A 47 -13.45 -8.82 3.19
N LEU A 48 -13.01 -10.02 3.56
CA LEU A 48 -13.64 -11.29 3.16
C LEU A 48 -15.07 -11.46 3.70
N LYS A 49 -15.44 -10.79 4.80
CA LYS A 49 -16.82 -10.81 5.33
C LYS A 49 -17.79 -9.95 4.52
N LEU A 50 -17.28 -9.00 3.74
CA LEU A 50 -18.10 -8.02 3.03
C LEU A 50 -18.50 -8.56 1.65
N LYS A 51 -19.80 -8.55 1.36
CA LYS A 51 -20.33 -9.08 0.08
C LYS A 51 -19.94 -8.25 -1.15
N ASP A 52 -19.63 -6.98 -0.93
CA ASP A 52 -19.25 -5.99 -1.93
C ASP A 52 -17.74 -5.69 -1.91
N ALA A 53 -16.94 -6.54 -1.26
CA ALA A 53 -15.48 -6.49 -1.33
C ALA A 53 -14.94 -7.58 -2.27
N MET A 54 -13.80 -7.27 -2.88
CA MET A 54 -13.01 -8.19 -3.69
C MET A 54 -11.59 -8.16 -3.16
N VAL A 55 -11.01 -9.33 -2.90
CA VAL A 55 -9.63 -9.47 -2.42
C VAL A 55 -8.88 -10.27 -3.47
N ILE A 56 -7.88 -9.64 -4.10
CA ILE A 56 -7.02 -10.27 -5.10
C ILE A 56 -5.69 -10.62 -4.46
N ARG A 57 -5.26 -11.88 -4.62
CA ARG A 57 -3.89 -12.32 -4.36
C ARG A 57 -3.03 -11.91 -5.54
N CYS A 58 -2.20 -10.89 -5.37
CA CYS A 58 -1.52 -10.26 -6.47
C CYS A 58 -0.26 -11.04 -6.84
N ALA A 59 -0.27 -11.62 -8.03
CA ALA A 59 0.87 -12.35 -8.61
C ALA A 59 1.83 -11.41 -9.36
N GLY A 60 1.34 -10.24 -9.79
CA GLY A 60 2.17 -9.26 -10.48
C GLY A 60 1.44 -7.95 -10.78
N VAL A 61 2.23 -6.96 -11.21
CA VAL A 61 1.74 -5.63 -11.59
C VAL A 61 2.20 -5.27 -12.99
N SER A 62 1.33 -4.60 -13.73
CA SER A 62 1.68 -3.97 -15.02
C SER A 62 1.34 -2.49 -14.99
N LEU A 63 2.24 -1.68 -15.53
CA LEU A 63 2.10 -0.24 -15.59
C LEU A 63 1.88 0.22 -17.03
N ALA A 64 1.01 1.21 -17.19
CA ALA A 64 0.84 1.91 -18.45
C ALA A 64 0.70 3.41 -18.19
N VAL A 65 1.21 4.24 -19.09
CA VAL A 65 1.10 5.69 -18.99
C VAL A 65 0.29 6.23 -20.15
N GLU A 66 -0.74 7.01 -19.83
CA GLU A 66 -1.55 7.76 -20.79
C GLU A 66 -1.42 9.25 -20.48
N GLY A 67 -0.52 9.94 -21.20
CA GLY A 67 -0.19 11.33 -20.92
C GLY A 67 0.44 11.52 -19.54
N GLN A 68 -0.27 12.16 -18.61
CA GLN A 68 0.17 12.34 -17.21
C GLN A 68 -0.46 11.32 -16.24
N LYS A 69 -1.26 10.39 -16.75
CA LYS A 69 -1.98 9.40 -15.95
C LYS A 69 -1.23 8.08 -15.95
N LEU A 70 -0.80 7.64 -14.77
CA LEU A 70 -0.26 6.30 -14.55
C LEU A 70 -1.42 5.35 -14.26
N ARG A 71 -1.55 4.28 -15.02
CA ARG A 71 -2.46 3.16 -14.76
C ARG A 71 -1.66 1.98 -14.20
N ILE A 72 -2.14 1.42 -13.10
CA ILE A 72 -1.60 0.20 -12.50
C ILE A 72 -2.65 -0.89 -12.68
N THR A 73 -2.24 -2.03 -13.21
CA THR A 73 -3.06 -3.25 -13.32
C THR A 73 -2.46 -4.30 -12.41
N TYR A 74 -3.25 -4.75 -11.44
CA TYR A 74 -2.94 -5.86 -10.56
C TYR A 74 -3.47 -7.14 -11.16
N HIS A 75 -2.60 -8.13 -11.29
CA HIS A 75 -2.91 -9.45 -11.81
C HIS A 75 -3.01 -10.43 -10.65
N GLY A 76 -4.13 -11.12 -10.57
CA GLY A 76 -4.42 -12.15 -9.58
C GLY A 76 -3.80 -13.50 -9.94
N GLU A 77 -3.54 -14.33 -8.93
CA GLU A 77 -3.16 -15.74 -9.11
C GLU A 77 -4.24 -16.54 -9.87
N ASP A 78 -5.52 -16.22 -9.65
CA ASP A 78 -6.67 -16.92 -10.24
C ASP A 78 -7.13 -16.25 -11.56
N GLY A 79 -6.33 -15.31 -12.11
CA GLY A 79 -6.58 -14.63 -13.38
C GLY A 79 -7.41 -13.35 -13.30
N GLU A 80 -7.70 -12.84 -12.10
CA GLU A 80 -8.41 -11.57 -11.94
C GLU A 80 -7.54 -10.37 -12.33
N GLU A 81 -8.15 -9.35 -12.93
CA GLU A 81 -7.50 -8.06 -13.14
C GLU A 81 -8.22 -6.95 -12.38
N LEU A 82 -7.45 -6.12 -11.68
CA LEU A 82 -7.96 -4.91 -11.05
C LEU A 82 -7.10 -3.72 -11.41
N ARG A 83 -7.74 -2.65 -11.83
CA ARG A 83 -7.08 -1.46 -12.35
C ARG A 83 -7.28 -0.28 -11.42
N GLU A 84 -6.23 0.49 -11.25
CA GLU A 84 -6.30 1.81 -10.65
C GLU A 84 -5.48 2.81 -11.44
N SER A 85 -5.65 4.08 -11.13
CA SER A 85 -4.91 5.12 -11.83
C SER A 85 -4.61 6.33 -10.95
N PHE A 86 -3.42 6.88 -11.14
CA PHE A 86 -2.93 8.09 -10.50
C PHE A 86 -2.65 9.15 -11.57
N ASP A 87 -3.28 10.30 -11.44
CA ASP A 87 -3.06 11.46 -12.28
C ASP A 87 -1.94 12.33 -11.69
N PHE A 88 -0.76 12.28 -12.30
CA PHE A 88 0.42 13.01 -11.83
C PHE A 88 0.36 14.52 -12.07
N SER A 89 -0.62 14.99 -12.86
CA SER A 89 -0.91 16.42 -12.96
C SER A 89 -1.47 16.98 -11.65
N LYS A 90 -2.10 16.12 -10.82
CA LYS A 90 -2.69 16.48 -9.53
C LYS A 90 -1.70 16.24 -8.39
N PRO A 91 -1.22 17.29 -7.70
CA PRO A 91 -0.22 17.14 -6.62
C PRO A 91 -0.67 16.19 -5.51
N ALA A 92 -1.96 16.19 -5.16
CA ALA A 92 -2.52 15.30 -4.15
C ALA A 92 -2.42 13.82 -4.56
N GLN A 93 -2.76 13.48 -5.81
CA GLN A 93 -2.66 12.09 -6.28
C GLN A 93 -1.20 11.64 -6.41
N ARG A 94 -0.31 12.54 -6.85
CA ARG A 94 1.14 12.30 -6.86
C ARG A 94 1.70 12.05 -5.46
N ALA A 95 1.26 12.82 -4.46
CA ALA A 95 1.66 12.61 -3.07
C ALA A 95 1.18 11.24 -2.54
N VAL A 96 -0.07 10.87 -2.84
CA VAL A 96 -0.62 9.55 -2.47
C VAL A 96 0.20 8.43 -3.14
N PHE A 97 0.48 8.53 -4.44
CA PHE A 97 1.30 7.54 -5.15
C PHE A 97 2.68 7.39 -4.50
N ASN A 98 3.38 8.48 -4.24
CA ASN A 98 4.71 8.44 -3.64
C ASN A 98 4.71 7.88 -2.22
N LYS A 99 3.64 8.11 -1.47
CA LYS A 99 3.46 7.52 -0.15
C LYS A 99 3.16 6.03 -0.19
N LEU A 100 2.46 5.56 -1.22
CA LEU A 100 2.14 4.14 -1.39
C LEU A 100 3.32 3.35 -1.97
N PHE A 101 3.85 3.83 -3.10
CA PHE A 101 4.85 3.13 -3.92
C PHE A 101 6.24 3.76 -3.81
N GLY A 102 6.34 5.08 -3.87
CA GLY A 102 7.62 5.79 -3.85
C GLY A 102 8.47 5.48 -2.61
N ARG A 103 7.85 5.44 -1.42
CA ARG A 103 8.54 5.06 -0.17
C ARG A 103 9.07 3.63 -0.19
N ARG A 104 8.41 2.73 -0.93
CA ARG A 104 8.75 1.31 -1.01
C ARG A 104 9.60 0.97 -2.23
N PHE A 105 9.99 1.97 -3.01
CA PHE A 105 10.81 1.77 -4.19
C PHE A 105 12.11 1.01 -3.85
N ALA A 106 12.46 0.03 -4.68
CA ALA A 106 13.54 -0.93 -4.43
C ALA A 106 13.43 -1.59 -3.05
N ASN A 107 12.24 -2.08 -2.69
CA ASN A 107 11.93 -2.70 -1.39
C ASN A 107 12.29 -1.80 -0.19
N GLY A 108 12.12 -0.48 -0.36
CA GLY A 108 12.44 0.52 0.66
C GLY A 108 13.93 0.85 0.79
N GLN A 109 14.82 0.26 -0.02
CA GLN A 109 16.26 0.55 0.02
C GLN A 109 16.62 1.89 -0.64
N ALA A 110 15.80 2.35 -1.58
CA ALA A 110 16.00 3.62 -2.27
C ALA A 110 14.70 4.42 -2.39
N PRO A 111 14.06 4.84 -1.28
CA PRO A 111 12.81 5.60 -1.33
C PRO A 111 12.92 6.78 -2.30
N LYS A 112 12.00 6.85 -3.26
CA LYS A 112 12.05 7.81 -4.35
C LYS A 112 10.73 8.58 -4.47
N VAL A 113 10.85 9.89 -4.68
CA VAL A 113 9.72 10.74 -5.03
C VAL A 113 9.69 10.92 -6.55
N PHE A 114 8.66 10.38 -7.18
CA PHE A 114 8.39 10.48 -8.60
C PHE A 114 7.62 11.75 -8.93
N ALA A 115 8.14 12.52 -9.88
CA ALA A 115 7.50 13.75 -10.35
C ALA A 115 6.57 13.48 -11.53
N ARG A 116 6.91 12.51 -12.38
CA ARG A 116 6.21 12.21 -13.65
C ARG A 116 5.85 10.74 -13.75
N ALA A 117 4.71 10.44 -14.39
CA ALA A 117 4.26 9.07 -14.61
C ALA A 117 5.24 8.25 -15.47
N ASN A 118 5.91 8.86 -16.45
CA ASN A 118 6.91 8.17 -17.29
C ASN A 118 8.14 7.72 -16.48
N GLU A 119 8.60 8.49 -15.50
CA GLU A 119 9.73 8.11 -14.64
C GLU A 119 9.42 6.83 -13.85
N VAL A 120 8.15 6.63 -13.50
CA VAL A 120 7.68 5.42 -12.83
C VAL A 120 7.74 4.22 -13.77
N LEU A 121 7.29 4.39 -15.02
CA LEU A 121 7.27 3.33 -16.02
C LEU A 121 8.69 2.85 -16.38
N GLU A 122 9.63 3.79 -16.53
CA GLU A 122 11.06 3.48 -16.78
C GLU A 122 11.69 2.64 -15.66
N MET A 123 11.19 2.77 -14.43
CA MET A 123 11.71 2.10 -13.25
C MET A 123 10.77 1.02 -12.69
N GLN A 124 9.84 0.52 -13.51
CA GLN A 124 8.79 -0.41 -13.08
C GLN A 124 9.31 -1.68 -12.40
N VAL A 125 10.49 -2.16 -12.80
CA VAL A 125 11.09 -3.40 -12.27
C VAL A 125 11.45 -3.28 -10.78
N LEU A 126 11.68 -2.06 -10.30
CA LEU A 126 12.03 -1.78 -8.90
C LEU A 126 10.80 -1.37 -8.07
N LEU A 127 9.62 -1.32 -8.67
CA LEU A 127 8.40 -1.09 -7.92
C LEU A 127 7.91 -2.39 -7.28
N PRO A 128 7.66 -2.39 -5.97
CA PRO A 128 7.12 -3.58 -5.31
C PRO A 128 5.68 -3.82 -5.74
N ALA A 129 5.36 -5.08 -6.00
CA ALA A 129 3.98 -5.55 -6.09
C ALA A 129 3.44 -5.77 -4.66
N PRO A 130 2.18 -5.38 -4.37
CA PRO A 130 1.53 -5.81 -3.14
C PRO A 130 1.29 -7.33 -3.16
N ASP A 131 1.17 -7.97 -1.99
CA ASP A 131 0.74 -9.37 -1.87
C ASP A 131 -0.78 -9.50 -2.05
N PHE A 132 -1.54 -8.54 -1.52
CA PHE A 132 -3.00 -8.50 -1.65
C PHE A 132 -3.49 -7.12 -2.05
N VAL A 133 -4.55 -7.10 -2.85
CA VAL A 133 -5.25 -5.87 -3.23
C VAL A 133 -6.72 -6.01 -2.87
N ILE A 134 -7.21 -5.09 -2.05
CA ILE A 134 -8.59 -5.09 -1.57
C ILE A 134 -9.34 -3.97 -2.30
N ALA A 135 -10.39 -4.34 -3.02
CA ALA A 135 -11.30 -3.42 -3.69
C ALA A 135 -12.72 -3.53 -3.14
N ARG A 136 -13.48 -2.45 -3.30
CA ARG A 136 -14.91 -2.37 -2.97
C ARG A 136 -15.72 -2.02 -4.22
N LYS A 137 -16.90 -2.61 -4.37
CA LYS A 137 -17.78 -2.35 -5.50
C LYS A 137 -18.47 -1.00 -5.32
N GLN A 138 -18.16 -0.05 -6.19
CA GLN A 138 -18.78 1.27 -6.27
C GLN A 138 -19.72 1.32 -7.46
N LYS A 139 -21.03 1.10 -7.24
CA LYS A 139 -22.10 1.07 -8.27
C LYS A 139 -21.77 0.18 -9.48
N HIS A 140 -20.94 0.67 -10.41
CA HIS A 140 -20.56 0.02 -11.66
C HIS A 140 -19.07 -0.34 -11.77
N TYR A 141 -18.21 0.04 -10.83
CA TYR A 141 -16.77 -0.21 -10.91
C TYR A 141 -16.18 -0.70 -9.57
N TRP A 142 -15.02 -1.36 -9.64
CA TRP A 142 -14.25 -1.76 -8.46
C TRP A 142 -13.27 -0.63 -8.09
N GLN A 143 -13.35 -0.16 -6.86
CA GLN A 143 -12.43 0.85 -6.34
C GLN A 143 -11.46 0.20 -5.36
N VAL A 144 -10.17 0.28 -5.68
CA VAL A 144 -9.10 -0.21 -4.80
C VAL A 144 -9.05 0.64 -3.54
N GLN A 145 -9.27 0.01 -2.39
CA GLN A 145 -9.21 0.65 -1.08
C GLN A 145 -7.82 0.48 -0.46
N GLU A 146 -7.34 -0.76 -0.38
CA GLU A 146 -6.09 -1.09 0.31
C GLU A 146 -5.19 -1.95 -0.57
N ARG A 147 -3.88 -1.79 -0.36
CA ARG A 147 -2.83 -2.64 -0.95
C ARG A 147 -1.96 -3.11 0.19
N VAL A 148 -1.98 -4.41 0.44
CA VAL A 148 -1.21 -5.04 1.51
C VAL A 148 0.14 -5.45 0.93
N PHE A 149 1.21 -4.94 1.52
CA PHE A 149 2.59 -5.25 1.16
C PHE A 149 3.24 -6.03 2.29
N ASP A 150 4.27 -6.81 1.96
CA ASP A 150 5.14 -7.52 2.90
C ASP A 150 4.36 -8.45 3.85
N TYR A 151 3.31 -9.10 3.33
CA TYR A 151 2.42 -9.92 4.13
C TYR A 151 3.10 -11.22 4.59
N GLN A 152 3.13 -11.45 5.90
CA GLN A 152 3.75 -12.61 6.57
C GLN A 152 2.75 -13.36 7.49
N GLY A 153 1.53 -13.58 7.02
CA GLY A 153 0.47 -14.25 7.79
C GLY A 153 -0.09 -15.51 7.13
N GLN A 154 -1.11 -16.10 7.76
CA GLN A 154 -1.68 -17.41 7.37
C GLN A 154 -2.39 -17.42 6.02
N TYR A 155 -2.81 -16.26 5.51
CA TYR A 155 -3.45 -16.15 4.20
C TYR A 155 -2.45 -16.29 3.04
N ARG A 156 -1.14 -16.29 3.31
CA ARG A 156 -0.08 -16.54 2.33
C ARG A 156 0.05 -18.04 2.18
N LYS A 157 -0.74 -18.62 1.30
CA LYS A 157 -0.61 -20.03 0.90
C LYS A 157 0.53 -20.15 -0.11
N ALA A 158 1.77 -20.05 0.36
CA ALA A 158 2.89 -20.59 -0.40
C ALA A 158 2.96 -22.10 -0.10
N TYR A 159 2.77 -22.92 -1.13
CA TYR A 159 3.38 -24.25 -1.20
C TYR A 159 4.63 -24.15 -2.06
#